data_AF-C2EPL7-F1
#
_entry.id   AF-C2EPL7-F1
#
_cell.length_a   1.000
_cell.length_b   1.000
_cell.length_c   1.000
_cell.angle_alpha   90.00
_cell.angle_beta   90.00
_cell.angle_gamma   90.00
#
_symmetry.space_group_name_H-M   'P 1'
#
loop_
_entity.id
_entity.type
_entity.pdbx_description
1 polymer ?
#
loop_
_entity_poly.entity_id
_entity_poly.type
_entity_poly.pdbx_seq_one_letter_code
_entity_poly.pdbx_strand_id
1 'polypeptide(L)'
;MYCHPDFLVGLTLKEMTDRVYQSVSRRIHKDVIQNYCAQVWLAAKNSYPAVPADSLEIEVISEYCNEVENYNKEITYIQNRLIKIAVSLNNFKIISSIPGAGQLNSALLLGFTGDLARFDNYKQLNAFLGLDLNRYISVW
;
A
#
# COMPACT_ATOMS: atom_id res chain seq x y z
N MET A 1 -9.80 -11.61 7.33
CA MET A 1 -10.66 -11.50 8.55
C MET A 1 -12.07 -12.08 8.37
N TYR A 2 -12.66 -12.12 7.15
CA TYR A 2 -13.96 -12.79 6.91
C TYR A 2 -13.96 -13.53 5.57
N CYS A 3 -13.24 -14.65 5.50
CA CYS A 3 -13.07 -15.41 4.24
C CYS A 3 -14.29 -16.28 3.88
N HIS A 4 -15.27 -16.38 4.78
CA HIS A 4 -16.51 -17.11 4.58
C HIS A 4 -17.70 -16.32 5.17
N PRO A 5 -18.90 -16.31 4.54
CA PRO A 5 -20.08 -15.61 5.06
C PRO A 5 -20.47 -16.05 6.47
N ASP A 6 -20.28 -17.33 6.82
CA ASP A 6 -20.59 -17.85 8.16
C ASP A 6 -19.76 -17.19 9.28
N PHE A 7 -18.61 -16.60 8.96
CA PHE A 7 -17.83 -15.85 9.96
C PHE A 7 -18.50 -14.54 10.40
N LEU A 8 -19.59 -14.13 9.73
CA LEU A 8 -20.43 -13.00 10.12
C LEU A 8 -21.62 -13.43 11.00
N VAL A 9 -21.86 -14.73 11.16
CA VAL A 9 -22.95 -15.24 12.00
C VAL A 9 -22.69 -14.87 13.47
N GLY A 10 -23.70 -14.31 14.13
CA GLY A 10 -23.63 -13.92 15.53
C GLY A 10 -22.94 -12.57 15.79
N LEU A 11 -22.39 -11.92 14.76
CA LEU A 11 -21.93 -10.54 14.89
C LEU A 11 -23.11 -9.56 14.75
N THR A 12 -22.89 -8.33 15.18
CA THR A 12 -23.69 -7.16 14.79
C THR A 12 -22.93 -6.28 13.80
N LEU A 13 -23.66 -5.50 13.00
CA LEU A 13 -23.05 -4.53 12.07
C LEU A 13 -22.10 -3.57 12.78
N LYS A 14 -22.45 -3.18 14.02
CA LYS A 14 -21.61 -2.32 14.86
C LYS A 14 -20.29 -2.99 15.23
N GLU A 15 -20.34 -4.24 15.71
CA GLU A 15 -19.13 -4.99 16.06
C GLU A 15 -18.22 -5.23 14.85
N MET A 16 -18.79 -5.57 13.70
CA MET A 16 -18.03 -5.69 12.46
C MET A 16 -17.39 -4.35 12.08
N THR A 17 -18.15 -3.26 12.12
CA THR A 17 -17.65 -1.91 11.82
C THR A 17 -16.51 -1.53 12.75
N ASP A 18 -16.63 -1.79 14.05
CA ASP A 18 -15.61 -1.47 15.03
C ASP A 18 -14.33 -2.31 14.83
N ARG A 19 -14.45 -3.61 14.53
CA ARG A 19 -13.31 -4.48 14.21
C ARG A 19 -12.58 -4.05 12.95
N VAL A 20 -13.32 -3.75 11.88
CA VAL A 20 -12.74 -3.26 10.62
C VAL A 20 -12.08 -1.91 10.87
N TYR A 21 -12.75 -0.96 11.53
CA TYR A 21 -12.22 0.37 11.82
C TYR A 21 -10.90 0.36 12.60
N GLN A 22 -10.71 -0.61 13.50
CA GLN A 22 -9.44 -0.79 14.21
C GLN A 22 -8.32 -1.33 13.31
N SER A 23 -8.67 -2.11 12.30
CA SER A 23 -7.73 -2.81 11.42
C SER A 23 -7.32 -1.97 10.20
N VAL A 24 -8.18 -1.06 9.71
CA VAL A 24 -7.87 -0.15 8.61
C VAL A 24 -7.43 1.24 9.08
N SER A 25 -6.84 2.01 8.16
CA SER A 25 -6.35 3.37 8.42
C SER A 25 -7.43 4.29 8.97
N ARG A 26 -7.13 4.96 10.09
CA ARG A 26 -8.00 5.99 10.73
C ARG A 26 -8.24 7.24 9.87
N ARG A 27 -7.69 7.28 8.65
CA ARG A 27 -7.97 8.35 7.67
C ARG A 27 -9.32 8.18 6.97
N ILE A 28 -9.91 6.98 7.03
CA ILE A 28 -11.22 6.69 6.45
C ILE A 28 -12.30 7.02 7.49
N HIS A 29 -13.33 7.77 7.08
CA HIS A 29 -14.44 8.11 7.97
C HIS A 29 -15.21 6.86 8.39
N LYS A 30 -15.62 6.80 9.66
CA LYS A 30 -16.30 5.61 10.22
C LYS A 30 -17.58 5.26 9.46
N ASP A 31 -18.34 6.27 9.03
CA ASP A 31 -19.59 6.07 8.28
C ASP A 31 -19.37 5.36 6.94
N VAL A 32 -18.23 5.63 6.27
CA VAL A 32 -17.87 4.96 5.02
C VAL A 32 -17.63 3.47 5.28
N ILE A 33 -16.90 3.15 6.35
CA ILE A 33 -16.63 1.77 6.76
C ILE A 33 -17.93 1.05 7.13
N GLN A 34 -18.83 1.72 7.86
CA GLN A 34 -20.13 1.16 8.21
C GLN A 34 -20.96 0.85 6.95
N ASN A 35 -20.97 1.74 5.95
CA ASN A 35 -21.67 1.52 4.69
C ASN A 35 -21.13 0.29 3.94
N TYR A 36 -19.80 0.12 3.87
CA TYR A 36 -19.21 -1.08 3.28
C TYR A 36 -19.49 -2.34 4.10
N CYS A 37 -19.43 -2.27 5.44
CA CYS A 37 -19.78 -3.40 6.29
C CYS A 37 -21.24 -3.82 6.09
N ALA A 38 -22.15 -2.88 5.92
CA ALA A 38 -23.56 -3.17 5.64
C ALA A 38 -23.75 -3.85 4.27
N GLN A 39 -23.01 -3.42 3.25
CA GLN A 39 -23.03 -4.08 1.93
C GLN A 39 -22.50 -5.51 2.00
N VAL A 40 -21.38 -5.73 2.70
CA VAL A 40 -20.82 -7.07 2.92
C VAL A 40 -21.79 -7.95 3.70
N TRP A 41 -22.47 -7.40 4.71
CA TRP A 41 -23.50 -8.10 5.48
C TRP A 41 -24.64 -8.59 4.59
N LEU A 42 -25.16 -7.69 3.75
CA LEU A 42 -26.26 -8.00 2.83
C LEU A 42 -25.82 -9.06 1.82
N ALA A 43 -24.60 -8.94 1.28
CA ALA A 43 -24.04 -9.91 0.36
C ALA A 43 -23.89 -11.29 1.02
N ALA A 44 -23.39 -11.35 2.26
CA ALA A 44 -23.23 -12.60 3.00
C ALA A 44 -24.58 -13.29 3.25
N LYS A 45 -25.61 -12.54 3.65
CA LYS A 45 -26.96 -13.09 3.87
C LYS A 45 -27.55 -13.71 2.60
N ASN A 46 -27.25 -13.14 1.43
CA ASN A 46 -27.76 -13.60 0.14
C ASN A 46 -26.80 -14.57 -0.56
N SER A 47 -25.68 -14.93 0.07
CA SER A 47 -24.68 -15.79 -0.53
C SER A 47 -25.06 -17.27 -0.42
N TYR A 48 -24.57 -18.06 -1.38
CA TYR A 48 -24.64 -19.52 -1.36
C TYR A 48 -23.22 -20.06 -1.52
N PRO A 49 -22.46 -20.20 -0.42
CA PRO A 49 -21.05 -20.61 -0.49
C PRO A 49 -20.94 -22.05 -1.03
N ALA A 50 -19.97 -22.26 -1.91
CA ALA A 50 -19.73 -23.57 -2.53
C ALA A 50 -18.98 -24.55 -1.60
N VAL A 51 -18.21 -24.01 -0.65
CA VAL A 51 -17.42 -24.76 0.33
C VAL A 51 -17.84 -24.34 1.75
N PRO A 52 -17.76 -25.23 2.75
CA PRO A 52 -18.10 -24.88 4.12
C PRO A 52 -17.03 -24.00 4.78
N ALA A 53 -17.37 -23.35 5.90
CA ALA A 53 -16.49 -22.42 6.61
C ALA A 53 -15.23 -23.07 7.21
N ASP A 54 -15.28 -24.38 7.47
CA ASP A 54 -14.22 -25.21 8.05
C ASP A 54 -13.39 -25.96 6.99
N SER A 55 -13.58 -25.62 5.71
CA SER A 55 -12.85 -26.28 4.62
C SER A 55 -11.37 -25.87 4.58
N LEU A 56 -10.52 -26.77 4.07
CA LEU A 56 -9.09 -26.51 3.89
C LEU A 56 -8.84 -25.28 3.01
N GLU A 57 -9.69 -25.04 2.02
CA GLU A 57 -9.59 -23.88 1.13
C GLU A 57 -9.72 -22.56 1.90
N ILE A 58 -10.60 -22.49 2.91
CA ILE A 58 -10.76 -21.29 3.74
C ILE A 58 -9.53 -21.06 4.64
N GLU A 59 -8.92 -22.13 5.14
CA GLU A 59 -7.65 -22.08 5.89
C GLU A 59 -6.52 -21.51 5.02
N VAL A 60 -6.32 -22.09 3.83
CA VAL A 60 -5.29 -21.65 2.87
C VAL A 60 -5.48 -20.18 2.46
N ILE A 61 -6.72 -19.75 2.18
CA ILE A 61 -7.01 -18.34 1.86
C ILE A 61 -6.63 -17.44 3.04
N SER A 62 -6.92 -17.87 4.27
CA SER A 62 -6.61 -17.10 5.48
C SER A 62 -5.09 -16.97 5.69
N GLU A 63 -4.33 -18.04 5.43
CA GLU A 63 -2.86 -18.02 5.45
C GLU A 63 -2.30 -17.02 4.44
N TYR A 64 -2.75 -17.07 3.18
CA TYR A 64 -2.31 -16.10 2.17
C TYR A 64 -2.66 -14.66 2.53
N CYS A 65 -3.84 -14.40 3.11
CA CYS A 65 -4.17 -13.07 3.61
C CYS A 65 -3.16 -12.60 4.67
N ASN A 66 -2.78 -13.47 5.61
CA ASN A 66 -1.79 -13.16 6.64
C ASN A 66 -0.39 -12.90 6.03
N GLU A 67 0.02 -13.68 5.03
CA GLU A 67 1.28 -13.45 4.32
C GLU A 67 1.30 -12.08 3.64
N VAL A 68 0.24 -11.73 2.90
CA VAL A 68 0.11 -10.42 2.25
C VAL A 68 0.20 -9.29 3.28
N GLU A 69 -0.45 -9.43 4.44
CA GLU A 69 -0.33 -8.44 5.51
C GLU A 69 1.10 -8.33 6.06
N ASN A 70 1.80 -9.46 6.22
CA ASN A 70 3.18 -9.48 6.68
C ASN A 70 4.12 -8.81 5.68
N TYR A 71 4.01 -9.14 4.38
CA TYR A 71 4.79 -8.48 3.34
C TYR A 71 4.53 -6.97 3.29
N ASN A 72 3.28 -6.52 3.46
CA ASN A 72 2.96 -5.09 3.52
C ASN A 72 3.63 -4.39 4.71
N LYS A 73 3.71 -5.04 5.88
CA LYS A 73 4.43 -4.53 7.05
C LYS A 73 5.94 -4.46 6.77
N GLU A 74 6.51 -5.50 6.16
CA GLU A 74 7.93 -5.54 5.80
C GLU A 74 8.29 -4.46 4.78
N ILE A 75 7.49 -4.29 3.72
CA ILE A 75 7.66 -3.21 2.74
C ILE A 75 7.67 -1.86 3.44
N THR A 76 6.70 -1.59 4.32
CA THR A 76 6.62 -0.33 5.08
C THR A 76 7.86 -0.14 5.97
N TYR A 77 8.33 -1.20 6.62
CA TYR A 77 9.54 -1.17 7.44
C TYR A 77 10.79 -0.83 6.61
N ILE A 78 10.96 -1.49 5.44
CA ILE A 78 12.08 -1.26 4.52
C ILE A 78 12.02 0.16 3.96
N GLN A 79 10.85 0.65 3.53
CA GLN A 79 10.66 2.02 3.05
C GLN A 79 11.10 3.05 4.10
N ASN A 80 10.68 2.88 5.36
CA ASN A 80 11.06 3.76 6.44
C ASN A 80 12.57 3.71 6.74
N ARG A 81 13.19 2.52 6.67
CA ARG A 81 14.66 2.39 6.80
C ARG A 81 15.39 3.08 5.66
N LEU A 82 14.92 2.91 4.43
CA LEU A 82 15.50 3.53 3.26
C LEU A 82 15.48 5.06 3.37
N ILE A 83 14.34 5.64 3.77
CA ILE A 83 14.23 7.08 4.01
C ILE A 83 15.21 7.53 5.10
N LYS A 84 15.29 6.81 6.23
CA LYS A 84 16.22 7.16 7.32
C LYS A 84 17.67 7.20 6.86
N ILE A 85 18.10 6.26 6.02
CA ILE A 85 19.46 6.23 5.45
C ILE A 85 19.63 7.40 4.46
N ALA A 86 18.63 7.65 3.61
CA ALA A 86 18.74 8.67 2.59
C ALA A 86 18.79 10.10 3.15
N VAL A 87 18.17 10.37 4.31
CA VAL A 87 18.17 11.70 4.95
C VAL A 87 19.57 12.25 5.20
N SER A 88 20.58 11.40 5.43
CA SER A 88 21.97 11.86 5.63
C SER A 88 22.71 12.21 4.33
N LEU A 89 22.13 11.94 3.16
CA LEU A 89 22.74 12.23 1.87
C LEU A 89 22.51 13.70 1.47
N ASN A 90 23.56 14.40 1.05
CA ASN A 90 23.49 15.82 0.69
C ASN A 90 22.38 16.15 -0.32
N ASN A 91 22.17 15.27 -1.30
CA ASN A 91 21.21 15.48 -2.39
C ASN A 91 19.75 15.19 -1.99
N PHE A 92 19.52 14.51 -0.86
CA PHE A 92 18.18 14.09 -0.45
C PHE A 92 17.25 15.26 -0.17
N LYS A 93 17.74 16.28 0.53
CA LYS A 93 16.95 17.49 0.85
C LYS A 93 16.56 18.25 -0.41
N ILE A 94 17.45 18.31 -1.40
CA ILE A 94 17.21 18.99 -2.68
C ILE A 94 16.12 18.25 -3.46
N ILE A 95 16.27 16.96 -3.68
CA ILE A 95 15.30 16.15 -4.44
C ILE A 95 13.94 16.12 -3.73
N SER A 96 13.92 15.95 -2.41
CA SER A 96 12.68 15.92 -1.62
C SER A 96 11.92 17.24 -1.63
N SER A 97 12.56 18.35 -2.00
CA SER A 97 11.91 19.66 -2.11
C SER A 97 11.10 19.82 -3.40
N ILE A 98 11.27 18.91 -4.38
CA ILE A 98 10.49 18.91 -5.63
C ILE A 98 9.03 18.55 -5.30
N PRO A 99 8.05 19.40 -5.67
CA PRO A 99 6.64 19.10 -5.47
C PRO A 99 6.26 17.75 -6.08
N GLY A 100 5.61 16.89 -5.29
CA GLY A 100 5.17 15.55 -5.74
C GLY A 100 6.24 14.45 -5.69
N ALA A 101 7.52 14.76 -5.44
CA ALA A 101 8.54 13.72 -5.30
C ALA A 101 8.32 12.89 -4.03
N GLY A 102 8.20 13.54 -2.87
CA GLY A 102 8.07 12.87 -1.59
C GLY A 102 9.35 12.14 -1.14
N GLN A 103 9.42 11.80 0.15
CA GLN A 103 10.63 11.26 0.77
C GLN A 103 11.02 9.87 0.22
N LEU A 104 10.04 8.99 0.01
CA LEU A 104 10.30 7.64 -0.48
C LEU A 104 10.89 7.67 -1.90
N ASN A 105 10.27 8.38 -2.84
CA ASN A 105 10.77 8.42 -4.21
C ASN A 105 12.12 9.13 -4.29
N SER A 106 12.37 10.12 -3.43
CA SER A 106 13.69 10.77 -3.33
C SER A 106 14.76 9.79 -2.86
N ALA A 107 14.45 8.96 -1.86
CA ALA A 107 15.35 7.93 -1.37
C ALA A 107 15.60 6.84 -2.43
N LEU A 108 14.55 6.40 -3.13
CA LEU A 108 14.65 5.43 -4.23
C LEU A 108 15.47 5.97 -5.40
N LEU A 109 15.26 7.22 -5.79
CA LEU A 109 16.02 7.86 -6.86
C LEU A 109 17.51 7.91 -6.53
N LEU A 110 17.86 8.27 -5.29
CA LEU A 110 19.25 8.24 -4.83
C LEU A 110 19.83 6.83 -4.77
N GLY A 111 19.04 5.84 -4.32
CA GLY A 111 19.47 4.44 -4.34
C GLY A 111 19.69 3.90 -5.76
N PHE A 112 18.87 4.31 -6.72
CA PHE A 112 18.95 3.90 -8.11
C PHE A 112 20.11 4.58 -8.86
N THR A 113 20.26 5.89 -8.67
CA THR A 113 21.30 6.70 -9.33
C THR A 113 22.66 6.58 -8.65
N GLY A 114 22.70 6.20 -7.37
CA GLY A 114 23.92 6.19 -6.58
C GLY A 114 24.46 7.60 -6.39
N ASP A 115 25.74 7.79 -6.69
CA ASP A 115 26.34 9.12 -6.67
C ASP A 115 25.94 9.93 -7.92
N LEU A 116 25.18 11.01 -7.72
CA LEU A 116 24.78 11.90 -8.81
C LEU A 116 25.97 12.67 -9.41
N ALA A 117 27.08 12.82 -8.69
CA ALA A 117 28.28 13.46 -9.21
C ALA A 117 28.99 12.64 -10.29
N ARG A 118 28.62 11.36 -10.49
CA ARG A 118 29.15 10.53 -11.58
C ARG A 118 28.66 10.97 -12.97
N PHE A 119 27.63 11.81 -13.03
CA PHE A 119 27.08 12.33 -14.27
C PHE A 119 27.58 13.76 -14.49
N ASP A 120 28.33 13.98 -15.58
CA ASP A 120 28.88 15.31 -15.90
C ASP A 120 27.79 16.32 -16.26
N ASN A 121 26.66 15.83 -16.77
CA ASN A 121 25.52 16.66 -17.16
C ASN A 121 24.19 15.88 -17.13
N TYR A 122 23.09 16.63 -17.17
CA TYR A 122 21.74 16.06 -17.12
C TYR A 122 21.42 15.11 -18.30
N LYS A 123 22.08 15.23 -19.46
CA LYS A 123 21.83 14.34 -20.60
C LYS A 123 22.35 12.93 -20.32
N GLN A 124 23.47 12.79 -19.61
CA GLN A 124 23.98 11.48 -19.19
C GLN A 124 23.02 10.82 -18.18
N LEU A 125 22.49 11.60 -17.22
CA LEU A 125 21.47 11.12 -16.29
C LEU A 125 20.19 10.69 -17.03
N ASN A 126 19.72 11.50 -17.98
CA ASN A 126 18.56 11.17 -18.82
C ASN A 126 18.77 9.86 -19.60
N ALA A 127 19.93 9.70 -20.24
CA ALA A 127 20.28 8.49 -20.97
C ALA A 127 20.33 7.26 -20.05
N PHE A 128 20.87 7.40 -18.83
CA PHE A 128 20.89 6.34 -17.82
C PHE A 128 19.47 5.93 -17.37
N LEU A 129 18.58 6.90 -17.21
CA LEU A 129 17.17 6.66 -16.85
C LEU A 129 16.30 6.25 -18.05
N GLY A 130 16.82 6.27 -19.28
CA GLY A 130 16.05 6.04 -20.50
C GLY A 130 15.00 7.12 -20.78
N LEU A 131 15.18 8.34 -20.26
CA LEU A 131 14.24 9.46 -20.41
C LEU A 131 14.64 10.35 -21.57
N ASP A 132 13.66 10.75 -22.40
CA ASP A 132 13.82 11.83 -23.38
C ASP A 132 12.98 13.06 -22.97
N LEU A 133 13.60 13.94 -22.17
CA LEU A 133 12.97 15.15 -21.65
C LEU A 133 12.74 16.24 -22.72
N ASN A 134 13.24 16.07 -23.95
CA ASN A 134 12.96 17.03 -25.03
C ASN A 134 11.52 16.91 -25.56
N ARG A 135 10.81 15.85 -25.18
CA ARG A 135 9.39 15.67 -25.49
C ARG A 135 8.56 16.14 -24.31
N TYR A 136 8.10 17.38 -24.37
CA TYR A 136 7.14 17.92 -23.40
C TYR A 136 5.82 17.13 -23.52
N ILE A 137 5.50 16.28 -22.53
CA ILE A 137 4.19 15.65 -22.43
C ILE A 137 3.39 16.46 -21.42
N SER A 138 2.59 17.40 -21.91
CA SER A 138 1.56 18.03 -21.08
C SER A 138 0.46 17.00 -20.83
N VAL A 139 0.47 16.37 -19.66
CA VAL A 139 -0.72 15.69 -19.12
C VAL A 139 -1.09 16.41 -17.83
N TRP A 140 -2.17 17.16 -17.91
CA TRP A 140 -3.00 17.54 -16.77
C TRP A 140 -4.32 16.80 -16.93
#